data_AF-A0A1G4S710-F1
#
_entry.id   AF-A0A1G4S710-F1
#
_cell.length_a   1.000
_cell.length_b   1.000
_cell.length_c   1.000
_cell.angle_alpha   90.00
_cell.angle_beta   90.00
_cell.angle_gamma   90.00
#
_symmetry.space_group_name_H-M   'P 1'
#
loop_
_entity.id
_entity.type
_entity.pdbx_description
1 polymer ?
#
loop_
_entity_poly.entity_id
_entity_poly.type
_entity_poly.pdbx_seq_one_letter_code
_entity_poly.pdbx_strand_id
1 'polypeptide(L)'
;MRYRPRYNFTGVQVVVNSDFRNSIIASDIEACIKQGHTPLVLSKRKAQIDILFEKVKDKADHVLVLTGGKKQSERKELRERLSSISESESLIILATGQYIGEGFNCSRLDMLFFAMPIAWDGNVEQYTGRLNRSHDGKNRVTVIDYVDHHIEMFANMYNKRLRTYKRIGYELSQDVERKPDDRFIYDSETYSEVFRNDIINAKAEALISSPYVSTSGSERLIRIYSAMKSKDVSISLITYPASHYSDDIKDRIENIHNRLNMAGIKVLFADYIPSRYAVIDKEILWYGSMNLVSNIKEDDDEMRIVSRSVAKALIEEYTTDISN
;
A
#
# COMPACT_ATOMS: atom_id res chain seq x y z
N MET A 1 -23.65 27.00 -0.07
CA MET A 1 -22.51 26.83 -0.99
C MET A 1 -21.99 25.41 -0.83
N ARG A 2 -22.19 24.51 -1.81
CA ARG A 2 -21.74 23.10 -1.72
C ARG A 2 -20.32 22.98 -2.26
N TYR A 3 -19.34 22.86 -1.36
CA TYR A 3 -17.97 22.50 -1.70
C TYR A 3 -17.95 21.03 -2.14
N ARG A 4 -17.73 20.76 -3.43
CA ARG A 4 -17.39 19.42 -3.94
C ARG A 4 -15.88 19.43 -4.20
N PRO A 5 -15.07 18.80 -3.34
CA PRO A 5 -13.65 18.83 -3.59
C PRO A 5 -13.30 17.96 -4.80
N ARG A 6 -12.37 18.45 -5.63
CA ARG A 6 -11.72 17.72 -6.72
C ARG A 6 -10.72 16.66 -6.21
N TYR A 7 -11.05 15.90 -5.15
CA TYR A 7 -10.12 14.88 -4.58
C TYR A 7 -10.06 13.56 -5.37
N ASN A 8 -10.92 13.34 -6.38
CA ASN A 8 -10.98 12.05 -7.08
C ASN A 8 -9.78 11.77 -8.01
N PHE A 9 -9.01 12.80 -8.41
CA PHE A 9 -7.90 12.62 -9.36
C PHE A 9 -6.56 12.31 -8.66
N THR A 10 -6.34 12.83 -7.45
CA THR A 10 -5.06 12.68 -6.74
C THR A 10 -4.88 11.26 -6.18
N GLY A 11 -5.87 10.74 -5.44
CA GLY A 11 -5.77 9.40 -4.83
C GLY A 11 -5.61 8.26 -5.85
N VAL A 12 -6.26 8.36 -7.01
CA VAL A 12 -6.11 7.37 -8.09
C VAL A 12 -4.72 7.43 -8.71
N GLN A 13 -4.18 8.64 -8.94
CA GLN A 13 -2.85 8.80 -9.54
C GLN A 13 -1.75 8.33 -8.58
N VAL A 14 -1.91 8.59 -7.28
CA VAL A 14 -1.01 8.11 -6.22
C VAL A 14 -0.94 6.59 -6.24
N VAL A 15 -2.08 5.89 -6.25
CA VAL A 15 -2.10 4.42 -6.27
C VAL A 15 -1.54 3.84 -7.57
N VAL A 16 -1.82 4.48 -8.71
CA VAL A 16 -1.30 4.02 -10.03
C VAL A 16 0.21 4.16 -10.12
N ASN A 17 0.76 5.29 -9.68
CA ASN A 17 2.19 5.61 -9.80
C ASN A 17 3.03 5.14 -8.61
N SER A 18 2.41 4.58 -7.57
CA SER A 18 3.14 4.05 -6.41
C SER A 18 3.99 2.85 -6.85
N ASP A 19 5.29 3.10 -7.04
CA ASP A 19 6.26 2.06 -7.36
C ASP A 19 6.27 0.97 -6.29
N PHE A 20 6.12 1.37 -5.03
CA PHE A 20 6.01 0.47 -3.89
C PHE A 20 4.83 -0.50 -4.04
N ARG A 21 3.62 0.02 -4.23
CA ARG A 21 2.42 -0.81 -4.40
C ARG A 21 2.55 -1.72 -5.61
N ASN A 22 3.01 -1.20 -6.73
CA ASN A 22 3.19 -1.99 -7.94
C ASN A 22 4.27 -3.07 -7.77
N SER A 23 5.27 -2.86 -6.91
CA SER A 23 6.27 -3.87 -6.56
C SER A 23 5.72 -4.98 -5.69
N ILE A 24 4.84 -4.68 -4.72
CA ILE A 24 4.10 -5.70 -3.97
C ILE A 24 3.26 -6.55 -4.92
N ILE A 25 2.45 -5.90 -5.77
CA ILE A 25 1.60 -6.59 -6.73
C ILE A 25 2.45 -7.51 -7.62
N ALA A 26 3.58 -7.02 -8.13
CA ALA A 26 4.50 -7.82 -8.94
C ALA A 26 5.10 -9.00 -8.17
N SER A 27 5.47 -8.82 -6.90
CA SER A 27 5.99 -9.89 -6.04
C SER A 27 4.95 -10.98 -5.79
N ASP A 28 3.70 -10.60 -5.50
CA ASP A 28 2.62 -11.57 -5.29
C ASP A 28 2.28 -12.32 -6.58
N ILE A 29 2.33 -11.65 -7.74
CA ILE A 29 2.19 -12.29 -9.06
C ILE A 29 3.31 -13.31 -9.27
N GLU A 30 4.56 -12.96 -8.95
CA GLU A 30 5.69 -13.89 -9.08
C GLU A 30 5.54 -15.09 -8.14
N ALA A 31 5.11 -14.88 -6.89
CA ALA A 31 4.85 -15.96 -5.95
C ALA A 31 3.71 -16.88 -6.43
N CYS A 32 2.65 -16.30 -6.98
CA CYS A 32 1.54 -17.00 -7.61
C CYS A 32 2.02 -17.92 -8.75
N ILE A 33 2.85 -17.41 -9.65
CA ILE A 33 3.41 -18.20 -10.76
C ILE A 33 4.30 -19.35 -10.24
N LYS A 34 5.15 -19.08 -9.24
CA LYS A 34 6.03 -20.10 -8.63
C LYS A 34 5.24 -21.23 -7.96
N GLN A 35 4.02 -20.96 -7.53
CA GLN A 35 3.11 -21.95 -6.95
C GLN A 35 2.30 -22.71 -8.02
N GLY A 36 2.50 -22.43 -9.31
CA GLY A 36 1.81 -23.08 -10.43
C GLY A 36 0.44 -22.49 -10.76
N HIS A 37 0.07 -21.37 -10.15
CA HIS A 37 -1.20 -20.69 -10.42
C HIS A 37 -1.13 -19.80 -11.67
N THR A 38 -2.28 -19.51 -12.29
CA THR A 38 -2.38 -18.64 -13.48
C THR A 38 -3.12 -17.33 -13.14
N PRO A 39 -2.40 -16.21 -12.92
CA PRO A 39 -3.00 -14.94 -12.50
C PRO A 39 -3.64 -14.14 -13.63
N LEU A 40 -4.83 -13.60 -13.35
CA LEU A 40 -5.45 -12.48 -14.04
C LEU A 40 -5.32 -11.20 -13.19
N VAL A 41 -4.66 -10.18 -13.72
CA VAL A 41 -4.42 -8.91 -13.05
C VAL A 41 -5.24 -7.81 -13.70
N LEU A 42 -6.09 -7.15 -12.92
CA LEU A 42 -7.02 -6.13 -13.38
C LEU A 42 -6.68 -4.74 -12.85
N SER A 43 -6.62 -3.78 -13.76
CA SER A 43 -6.59 -2.36 -13.44
C SER A 43 -7.53 -1.58 -14.36
N LYS A 44 -8.11 -0.47 -13.88
CA LYS A 44 -8.86 0.45 -14.76
C LYS A 44 -7.94 1.41 -15.52
N ARG A 45 -6.63 1.40 -15.24
CA ARG A 45 -5.68 2.41 -15.71
C ARG A 45 -4.60 1.72 -16.54
N LYS A 46 -4.56 2.04 -17.84
CA LYS A 46 -3.56 1.50 -18.76
C LYS A 46 -2.13 1.76 -18.28
N ALA A 47 -1.85 2.97 -17.77
CA ALA A 47 -0.53 3.30 -17.22
C ALA A 47 -0.07 2.32 -16.12
N GLN A 48 -0.98 1.87 -15.24
CA GLN A 48 -0.62 0.88 -14.22
C GLN A 48 -0.36 -0.50 -14.82
N ILE A 49 -1.13 -0.88 -15.85
CA ILE A 49 -0.89 -2.12 -16.61
C ILE A 49 0.50 -2.10 -17.25
N ASP A 50 0.88 -0.97 -17.84
CA ASP A 50 2.20 -0.80 -18.46
C ASP A 50 3.33 -0.90 -17.41
N ILE A 51 3.16 -0.28 -16.24
CA ILE A 51 4.12 -0.39 -15.11
C ILE A 51 4.24 -1.85 -14.63
N LEU A 52 3.11 -2.52 -14.42
CA LEU A 52 3.10 -3.92 -13.94
C LEU A 52 3.69 -4.86 -14.99
N PHE A 53 3.42 -4.62 -16.28
CA PHE A 53 4.02 -5.36 -17.38
C PHE A 53 5.54 -5.31 -17.31
N GLU A 54 6.13 -4.11 -17.19
CA GLU A 54 7.59 -3.99 -17.09
C GLU A 54 8.18 -4.72 -15.88
N LYS A 55 7.44 -4.77 -14.75
CA LYS A 55 7.90 -5.48 -13.55
C LYS A 55 7.80 -7.01 -13.66
N VAL A 56 6.89 -7.55 -14.48
CA VAL A 56 6.60 -9.00 -14.52
C VAL A 56 6.87 -9.68 -15.86
N LYS A 57 7.26 -8.93 -16.91
CA LYS A 57 7.45 -9.47 -18.28
C LYS A 57 8.40 -10.67 -18.38
N ASP A 58 9.37 -10.77 -17.48
CA ASP A 58 10.38 -11.84 -17.44
C ASP A 58 10.11 -12.87 -16.32
N LYS A 59 8.89 -12.89 -15.75
CA LYS A 59 8.52 -13.73 -14.59
C LYS A 59 7.66 -14.95 -14.95
N ALA A 60 7.23 -15.05 -16.20
CA ALA A 60 6.48 -16.17 -16.75
C ALA A 60 6.87 -16.38 -18.22
N ASP A 61 6.59 -17.56 -18.76
CA ASP A 61 6.84 -17.90 -20.17
C ASP A 61 6.04 -16.98 -21.09
N HIS A 62 4.82 -16.61 -20.67
CA HIS A 62 3.95 -15.70 -21.40
C HIS A 62 3.38 -14.61 -20.50
N VAL A 63 3.52 -13.35 -20.93
CA VAL A 63 2.83 -12.20 -20.33
C VAL A 63 2.00 -11.50 -21.38
N LEU A 64 0.67 -11.56 -21.24
CA LEU A 64 -0.27 -11.01 -22.21
C LEU A 64 -0.95 -9.75 -21.67
N VAL A 65 -0.91 -8.68 -22.47
CA VAL A 65 -1.55 -7.40 -22.14
C VAL A 65 -2.82 -7.19 -22.97
N LEU A 66 -3.94 -7.12 -22.26
CA LEU A 66 -5.31 -7.06 -22.79
C LEU A 66 -5.98 -5.72 -22.42
N THR A 67 -5.63 -4.65 -23.12
CA THR A 67 -6.19 -3.32 -22.90
C THR A 67 -7.23 -2.92 -23.95
N GLY A 68 -8.20 -2.09 -23.57
CA GLY A 68 -9.11 -1.42 -24.51
C GLY A 68 -8.36 -0.58 -25.56
N GLY A 69 -9.02 -0.31 -26.69
CA GLY A 69 -8.47 0.50 -27.79
C GLY A 69 -7.74 -0.27 -28.90
N LYS A 70 -7.49 -1.58 -28.75
CA LYS A 70 -6.92 -2.43 -29.81
C LYS A 70 -7.89 -2.69 -30.96
N LYS A 71 -7.38 -2.75 -32.19
CA LYS A 71 -8.14 -3.06 -33.42
C LYS A 71 -8.69 -4.49 -33.36
N GLN A 72 -9.76 -4.77 -34.12
CA GLN A 72 -10.37 -6.11 -34.14
C GLN A 72 -9.39 -7.21 -34.54
N SER A 73 -8.47 -6.93 -35.47
CA SER A 73 -7.41 -7.84 -35.88
C SER A 73 -6.46 -8.20 -34.73
N GLU A 74 -5.96 -7.20 -34.00
CA GLU A 74 -5.06 -7.39 -32.85
C GLU A 74 -5.75 -8.17 -31.72
N ARG A 75 -7.06 -7.95 -31.52
CA ARG A 75 -7.85 -8.72 -30.55
C ARG A 75 -7.96 -10.19 -30.94
N LYS A 76 -8.12 -10.46 -32.24
CA LYS A 76 -8.18 -11.83 -32.78
C LYS A 76 -6.85 -12.53 -32.59
N GLU A 77 -5.74 -11.88 -32.95
CA GLU A 77 -4.38 -12.41 -32.78
C GLU A 77 -4.06 -12.72 -31.31
N LEU A 78 -4.41 -11.82 -30.38
CA LEU A 78 -4.24 -12.08 -28.94
C LEU A 78 -5.04 -13.29 -28.45
N ARG A 79 -6.24 -13.52 -29.00
CA ARG A 79 -7.07 -14.70 -28.66
C ARG A 79 -6.48 -15.98 -29.24
N GLU A 80 -5.98 -15.92 -30.46
CA GLU A 80 -5.31 -17.06 -31.12
C GLU A 80 -4.05 -17.43 -30.33
N ARG A 81 -3.22 -16.44 -29.97
CA ARG A 81 -2.05 -16.64 -29.11
C ARG A 81 -2.43 -17.20 -27.74
N LEU A 82 -3.47 -16.67 -27.09
CA LEU A 82 -3.94 -17.20 -25.81
C LEU A 82 -4.37 -18.66 -25.91
N SER A 83 -5.01 -19.05 -27.02
CA SER A 83 -5.48 -20.41 -27.26
C SER A 83 -4.35 -21.39 -27.62
N SER A 84 -3.19 -20.89 -28.05
CA SER A 84 -2.05 -21.72 -28.46
C SER A 84 -1.03 -21.99 -27.35
N ILE A 85 -1.13 -21.30 -26.21
CA ILE A 85 -0.20 -21.48 -25.08
C ILE A 85 -0.50 -22.83 -24.41
N SER A 86 0.54 -23.62 -24.18
CA SER A 86 0.43 -24.93 -23.52
C SER A 86 0.01 -24.78 -22.06
N GLU A 87 -0.73 -25.75 -21.53
CA GLU A 87 -1.09 -25.80 -20.11
C GLU A 87 0.13 -25.87 -19.18
N SER A 88 1.24 -26.44 -19.66
CA SER A 88 2.51 -26.53 -18.93
C SER A 88 3.30 -25.22 -18.87
N GLU A 89 2.98 -24.25 -19.72
CA GLU A 89 3.68 -22.96 -19.77
C GLU A 89 3.00 -21.94 -18.85
N SER A 90 3.80 -21.27 -18.03
CA SER A 90 3.34 -20.23 -17.11
C SER A 90 2.80 -19.01 -17.87
N LEU A 91 1.71 -18.42 -17.36
CA LEU A 91 1.04 -17.30 -18.02
C LEU A 91 0.55 -16.26 -17.02
N ILE A 92 0.85 -15.00 -17.31
CA ILE A 92 0.30 -13.83 -16.65
C ILE A 92 -0.60 -13.08 -17.64
N ILE A 93 -1.81 -12.74 -17.23
CA ILE A 93 -2.71 -11.88 -18.02
C ILE A 93 -2.90 -10.55 -17.30
N LEU A 94 -2.49 -9.46 -17.94
CA LEU A 94 -2.70 -8.10 -17.47
C LEU A 94 -3.81 -7.46 -18.30
N ALA A 95 -4.91 -7.01 -17.69
CA ALA A 95 -6.06 -6.52 -18.45
C ALA A 95 -6.69 -5.25 -17.88
N THR A 96 -7.22 -4.42 -18.79
CA THR A 96 -8.21 -3.42 -18.40
C THR A 96 -9.59 -4.07 -18.31
N GLY A 97 -10.35 -3.78 -17.26
CA GLY A 97 -11.62 -4.47 -16.97
C GLY A 97 -12.66 -4.51 -18.11
N GLN A 98 -12.59 -3.60 -19.08
CA GLN A 98 -13.46 -3.61 -20.27
C GLN A 98 -13.17 -4.79 -21.23
N TYR A 99 -11.97 -5.38 -21.18
CA TYR A 99 -11.54 -6.43 -22.11
C TYR A 99 -12.01 -7.84 -21.70
N ILE A 100 -12.26 -8.06 -20.41
CA ILE A 100 -12.68 -9.37 -19.85
C ILE A 100 -14.20 -9.62 -20.01
N GLY A 101 -14.94 -8.64 -20.55
CA GLY A 101 -16.38 -8.74 -20.79
C GLY A 101 -16.77 -9.80 -21.84
N GLU A 102 -16.62 -9.48 -23.12
CA GLU A 102 -17.16 -10.27 -24.24
C GLU A 102 -16.14 -11.23 -24.85
N GLY A 103 -16.41 -12.53 -24.77
CA GLY A 103 -15.70 -13.58 -25.50
C GLY A 103 -14.32 -13.97 -24.96
N PHE A 104 -13.92 -13.52 -23.77
CA PHE A 104 -12.71 -13.99 -23.10
C PHE A 104 -12.94 -15.37 -22.45
N ASN A 105 -12.10 -16.34 -22.81
CA ASN A 105 -12.12 -17.68 -22.22
C ASN A 105 -10.70 -18.17 -21.96
N CYS A 106 -10.38 -18.40 -20.69
CA CYS A 106 -9.16 -19.05 -20.24
C CYS A 106 -9.51 -19.82 -18.96
N SER A 107 -9.74 -21.13 -19.09
CA SER A 107 -10.24 -21.98 -18.00
C SER A 107 -9.23 -22.18 -16.88
N ARG A 108 -7.92 -22.16 -17.20
CA ARG A 108 -6.82 -22.32 -16.23
C ARG A 108 -6.62 -21.15 -15.25
N LEU A 109 -7.31 -20.03 -15.45
CA LEU A 109 -7.23 -18.89 -14.52
C LEU A 109 -7.83 -19.25 -13.16
N ASP A 110 -7.06 -19.15 -12.10
CA ASP A 110 -7.44 -19.51 -10.73
C ASP A 110 -7.14 -18.41 -9.70
N MET A 111 -6.38 -17.38 -10.08
CA MET A 111 -6.04 -16.25 -9.22
C MET A 111 -6.44 -14.92 -9.88
N LEU A 112 -7.16 -14.07 -9.15
CA LEU A 112 -7.60 -12.74 -9.59
C LEU A 112 -6.97 -11.65 -8.72
N PHE A 113 -6.23 -10.73 -9.34
CA PHE A 113 -5.59 -9.59 -8.67
C PHE A 113 -6.30 -8.29 -9.03
N PHE A 114 -6.82 -7.57 -8.04
CA PHE A 114 -7.36 -6.22 -8.21
C PHE A 114 -6.28 -5.16 -7.94
N ALA A 115 -5.42 -4.88 -8.93
CA ALA A 115 -4.35 -3.90 -8.81
C ALA A 115 -4.86 -2.46 -8.52
N MET A 116 -6.07 -2.14 -9.00
CA MET A 116 -6.82 -0.94 -8.60
C MET A 116 -8.15 -1.32 -7.95
N PRO A 117 -8.59 -0.58 -6.90
CA PRO A 117 -9.91 -0.76 -6.33
C PRO A 117 -11.03 -0.60 -7.38
N ILE A 118 -11.99 -1.53 -7.37
CA ILE A 118 -13.22 -1.44 -8.18
C ILE A 118 -14.44 -1.19 -7.28
N ALA A 119 -15.34 -0.31 -7.74
CA ALA A 119 -16.48 0.19 -6.95
C ALA A 119 -17.81 -0.50 -7.27
N TRP A 120 -17.91 -1.20 -8.40
CA TRP A 120 -19.18 -1.70 -8.94
C TRP A 120 -19.28 -3.21 -8.75
N ASP A 121 -20.34 -3.64 -8.06
CA ASP A 121 -20.53 -5.01 -7.62
C ASP A 121 -20.63 -6.00 -8.78
N GLY A 122 -21.34 -5.64 -9.86
CA GLY A 122 -21.48 -6.54 -11.01
C GLY A 122 -20.17 -6.83 -11.76
N ASN A 123 -19.14 -5.98 -11.61
CA ASN A 123 -17.82 -6.24 -12.20
C ASN A 123 -17.10 -7.32 -11.40
N VAL A 124 -17.19 -7.26 -10.07
CA VAL A 124 -16.60 -8.28 -9.19
C VAL A 124 -17.19 -9.65 -9.55
N GLU A 125 -18.52 -9.75 -9.62
CA GLU A 125 -19.22 -11.00 -9.96
C GLU A 125 -18.90 -11.48 -11.38
N GLN A 126 -18.82 -10.57 -12.34
CA GLN A 126 -18.47 -10.93 -13.70
C GLN A 126 -17.04 -11.48 -13.77
N TYR A 127 -16.08 -10.85 -13.10
CA TYR A 127 -14.68 -11.28 -13.14
C TYR A 127 -14.49 -12.60 -12.39
N THR A 128 -15.01 -12.74 -11.17
CA THR A 128 -14.92 -14.00 -10.42
C THR A 128 -15.67 -15.13 -11.11
N GLY A 129 -16.83 -14.85 -11.71
CA GLY A 129 -17.59 -15.83 -12.48
C GLY A 129 -16.85 -16.36 -13.72
N ARG A 130 -15.98 -15.54 -14.35
CA ARG A 130 -15.12 -16.00 -15.45
C ARG A 130 -14.03 -16.96 -14.95
N LEU A 131 -13.56 -16.78 -13.72
CA LEU A 131 -12.61 -17.68 -13.09
C LEU A 131 -13.30 -18.94 -12.54
N ASN A 132 -14.59 -18.95 -12.20
CA ASN A 132 -15.25 -20.15 -11.66
C ASN A 132 -15.51 -21.28 -12.69
N ARG A 133 -14.88 -21.23 -13.87
CA ARG A 133 -14.94 -22.32 -14.86
C ARG A 133 -14.08 -23.50 -14.40
N SER A 134 -14.64 -24.71 -14.51
CA SER A 134 -13.93 -25.96 -14.20
C SER A 134 -12.69 -26.11 -15.07
N HIS A 135 -11.61 -26.59 -14.45
CA HIS A 135 -10.33 -26.91 -15.09
C HIS A 135 -9.68 -28.03 -14.28
N ASP A 136 -8.91 -28.91 -14.94
CA ASP A 136 -8.22 -29.98 -14.23
C ASP A 136 -7.20 -29.41 -13.24
N GLY A 137 -7.11 -30.00 -12.04
CA GLY A 137 -6.28 -29.51 -10.94
C GLY A 137 -6.75 -28.22 -10.23
N LYS A 138 -7.83 -27.58 -10.71
CA LYS A 138 -8.33 -26.32 -10.13
C LYS A 138 -9.41 -26.56 -9.09
N ASN A 139 -9.00 -26.44 -7.82
CA ASN A 139 -9.85 -26.74 -6.67
C ASN A 139 -10.35 -25.49 -5.95
N ARG A 140 -9.75 -24.32 -6.20
CA ARG A 140 -10.14 -23.05 -5.60
C ARG A 140 -9.92 -21.90 -6.57
N VAL A 141 -10.66 -20.81 -6.39
CA VAL A 141 -10.38 -19.51 -7.01
C VAL A 141 -10.09 -18.51 -5.91
N THR A 142 -8.97 -17.83 -6.01
CA THR A 142 -8.52 -16.87 -5.01
C THR A 142 -8.55 -15.45 -5.58
N VAL A 143 -9.05 -14.51 -4.79
CA VAL A 143 -9.05 -13.08 -5.13
C VAL A 143 -8.10 -12.35 -4.19
N ILE A 144 -7.11 -11.68 -4.76
CA ILE A 144 -6.22 -10.75 -4.05
C ILE A 144 -6.74 -9.33 -4.28
N ASP A 145 -7.38 -8.78 -3.25
CA ASP A 145 -7.93 -7.41 -3.24
C ASP A 145 -7.01 -6.49 -2.44
N TYR A 146 -6.33 -5.59 -3.13
CA TYR A 146 -5.41 -4.63 -2.53
C TYR A 146 -6.18 -3.38 -2.07
N VAL A 147 -6.37 -3.26 -0.76
CA VAL A 147 -7.19 -2.22 -0.13
C VAL A 147 -6.34 -1.05 0.34
N ASP A 148 -6.62 0.15 -0.17
CA ASP A 148 -6.00 1.41 0.26
C ASP A 148 -6.93 2.14 1.25
N HIS A 149 -7.07 1.66 2.50
CA HIS A 149 -8.09 2.19 3.46
C HIS A 149 -7.87 3.66 3.83
N HIS A 150 -6.64 4.16 3.77
CA HIS A 150 -6.30 5.56 4.07
C HIS A 150 -6.98 6.57 3.14
N ILE A 151 -7.43 6.11 1.97
CA ILE A 151 -8.21 6.92 1.04
C ILE A 151 -9.68 6.56 1.27
N GLU A 152 -10.42 7.44 1.93
CA GLU A 152 -11.83 7.22 2.33
C GLU A 152 -12.72 6.69 1.19
N MET A 153 -12.47 7.16 -0.04
CA MET A 153 -13.14 6.65 -1.24
C MET A 153 -12.88 5.15 -1.47
N PHE A 154 -11.65 4.69 -1.32
CA PHE A 154 -11.26 3.29 -1.54
C PHE A 154 -11.72 2.38 -0.38
N ALA A 155 -11.72 2.86 0.86
CA ALA A 155 -12.33 2.16 2.00
C ALA A 155 -13.82 1.89 1.77
N ASN A 156 -14.58 2.91 1.33
CA ASN A 156 -15.99 2.76 0.99
C ASN A 156 -16.23 1.78 -0.17
N MET A 157 -15.32 1.74 -1.15
CA MET A 157 -15.38 0.77 -2.24
C MET A 157 -15.10 -0.65 -1.75
N TYR A 158 -14.16 -0.84 -0.83
CA TYR A 158 -13.85 -2.14 -0.24
C TYR A 158 -15.04 -2.72 0.52
N ASN A 159 -15.74 -1.92 1.33
CA ASN A 159 -16.93 -2.37 2.06
C ASN A 159 -18.08 -2.85 1.13
N LYS A 160 -18.17 -2.29 -0.08
CA LYS A 160 -19.10 -2.81 -1.12
C LYS A 160 -18.64 -4.16 -1.65
N ARG A 161 -17.34 -4.28 -1.98
CA ARG A 161 -16.75 -5.54 -2.45
C ARG A 161 -16.88 -6.66 -1.43
N LEU A 162 -16.62 -6.42 -0.14
CA LEU A 162 -16.81 -7.39 0.95
C LEU A 162 -18.22 -7.97 0.99
N ARG A 163 -19.25 -7.11 0.87
CA ARG A 163 -20.64 -7.56 0.82
C ARG A 163 -20.91 -8.41 -0.41
N THR A 164 -20.32 -8.05 -1.55
CA THR A 164 -20.41 -8.83 -2.79
C THR A 164 -19.72 -10.18 -2.64
N TYR A 165 -18.47 -10.25 -2.16
CA TYR A 165 -17.75 -11.50 -1.93
C TYR A 165 -18.55 -12.47 -1.06
N LYS A 166 -19.07 -11.99 0.08
CA LYS A 166 -19.92 -12.80 0.97
C LYS A 166 -21.18 -13.31 0.25
N ARG A 167 -21.83 -12.47 -0.56
CA ARG A 167 -23.03 -12.83 -1.33
C ARG A 167 -22.75 -13.91 -2.38
N ILE A 168 -21.57 -13.90 -3.01
CA ILE A 168 -21.18 -14.89 -4.02
C ILE A 168 -20.43 -16.10 -3.44
N GLY A 169 -20.43 -16.26 -2.10
CA GLY A 169 -19.88 -17.44 -1.43
C GLY A 169 -18.36 -17.47 -1.29
N TYR A 170 -17.69 -16.31 -1.44
CA TYR A 170 -16.27 -16.19 -1.11
C TYR A 170 -16.12 -16.01 0.40
N GLU A 171 -15.12 -16.69 0.94
CA GLU A 171 -14.73 -16.59 2.35
C GLU A 171 -13.35 -15.93 2.45
N LEU A 172 -13.12 -15.20 3.53
CA LEU A 172 -11.78 -14.65 3.81
C LEU A 172 -10.87 -15.83 4.14
N SER A 173 -9.90 -16.09 3.26
CA SER A 173 -8.89 -17.12 3.50
C SER A 173 -7.85 -16.62 4.50
N GLN A 174 -7.59 -17.43 5.52
CA GLN A 174 -6.45 -17.25 6.43
C GLN A 174 -5.19 -17.96 5.90
N ASP A 175 -5.26 -18.65 4.74
CA ASP A 175 -4.20 -19.50 4.20
C ASP A 175 -3.00 -18.73 3.63
N VAL A 176 -3.07 -17.40 3.61
CA VAL A 176 -1.85 -16.60 3.45
C VAL A 176 -1.27 -16.50 4.85
N GLU A 177 -0.40 -17.44 5.21
CA GLU A 177 0.56 -17.25 6.29
C GLU A 177 1.40 -16.01 5.97
N ARG A 178 0.86 -14.82 6.28
CA ARG A 178 1.69 -13.64 6.45
C ARG A 178 2.50 -13.94 7.69
N LYS A 179 3.82 -14.04 7.56
CA LYS A 179 4.67 -14.08 8.75
C LYS A 179 4.29 -12.87 9.62
N PRO A 180 4.43 -12.94 10.95
CA PRO A 180 4.21 -11.78 11.81
C PRO A 180 5.02 -10.53 11.36
N ASP A 181 6.16 -10.75 10.70
CA ASP A 181 7.03 -9.76 10.04
C ASP A 181 6.59 -9.31 8.63
N ASP A 182 5.64 -10.00 7.99
CA ASP A 182 5.03 -9.65 6.69
C ASP A 182 3.73 -8.83 6.86
N ARG A 183 3.44 -8.36 8.09
CA ARG A 183 2.37 -7.37 8.28
C ARG A 183 2.87 -6.01 7.80
N PHE A 184 2.34 -5.59 6.65
CA PHE A 184 2.67 -4.30 6.04
C PHE A 184 1.85 -3.14 6.57
N ILE A 185 0.76 -3.38 7.30
CA ILE A 185 -0.20 -2.37 7.76
C ILE A 185 -0.52 -2.65 9.22
N TYR A 186 -0.48 -1.61 10.03
CA TYR A 186 -0.73 -1.64 11.45
C TYR A 186 -1.77 -0.59 11.81
N ASP A 187 -2.80 -1.00 12.55
CA ASP A 187 -3.81 -0.10 13.10
C ASP A 187 -3.36 0.48 14.46
N SER A 188 -4.21 1.32 15.03
CA SER A 188 -4.00 1.97 16.33
C SER A 188 -3.73 1.00 17.50
N GLU A 189 -4.18 -0.25 17.40
CA GLU A 189 -3.99 -1.28 18.42
C GLU A 189 -2.68 -2.07 18.22
N THR A 190 -2.28 -2.28 16.96
CA THR A 190 -1.22 -3.24 16.60
C THR A 190 0.14 -2.61 16.28
N TYR A 191 0.20 -1.30 15.96
CA TYR A 191 1.47 -0.66 15.55
C TYR A 191 2.51 -0.56 16.68
N SER A 192 2.04 -0.40 17.92
CA SER A 192 2.84 0.20 18.99
C SER A 192 4.08 -0.59 19.38
N GLU A 193 3.96 -1.92 19.45
CA GLU A 193 5.06 -2.80 19.82
C GLU A 193 6.10 -2.90 18.69
N VAL A 194 5.64 -2.99 17.45
CA VAL A 194 6.53 -3.13 16.28
C VAL A 194 7.29 -1.84 16.02
N PHE A 195 6.59 -0.69 16.02
CA PHE A 195 7.24 0.61 15.87
C PHE A 195 8.27 0.86 16.97
N ARG A 196 7.92 0.52 18.22
CA ARG A 196 8.85 0.58 19.35
C ARG A 196 10.10 -0.28 19.12
N ASN A 197 9.92 -1.52 18.68
CA ASN A 197 11.04 -2.43 18.44
C ASN A 197 11.94 -1.94 17.31
N ASP A 198 11.39 -1.38 16.24
CA ASP A 198 12.20 -0.81 15.15
C ASP A 198 13.05 0.35 15.64
N ILE A 199 12.47 1.30 16.39
CA ILE A 199 13.21 2.44 16.92
C ILE A 199 14.28 1.98 17.92
N ILE A 200 13.96 1.05 18.83
CA ILE A 200 14.92 0.54 19.82
C ILE A 200 16.13 -0.14 19.17
N ASN A 201 15.91 -0.81 18.04
CA ASN A 201 16.94 -1.55 17.32
C ASN A 201 17.63 -0.73 16.22
N ALA A 202 17.30 0.56 16.09
CA ALA A 202 17.99 1.48 15.19
C ALA A 202 19.49 1.53 15.53
N LYS A 203 20.32 1.57 14.49
CA LYS A 203 21.77 1.48 14.59
C LYS A 203 22.46 2.82 14.37
N ALA A 204 21.84 3.72 13.62
CA ALA A 204 22.43 5.01 13.25
C ALA A 204 21.45 6.16 13.43
N GLU A 205 20.24 6.07 12.84
CA GLU A 205 19.31 7.20 12.86
C GLU A 205 17.84 6.80 12.73
N ALA A 206 16.97 7.64 13.29
CA ALA A 206 15.54 7.63 13.02
C ALA A 206 15.03 9.06 12.79
N LEU A 207 14.36 9.28 11.66
CA LEU A 207 13.67 10.53 11.33
C LEU A 207 12.16 10.29 11.43
N ILE A 208 11.45 11.05 12.24
CA ILE A 208 10.00 10.95 12.41
C ILE A 208 9.35 12.25 11.95
N SER A 209 8.39 12.17 11.03
CA SER A 209 7.52 13.28 10.64
C SER A 209 6.16 13.10 11.30
N SER A 210 5.87 13.92 12.30
CA SER A 210 4.58 13.95 13.02
C SER A 210 4.13 15.39 13.16
N PRO A 211 3.21 15.88 12.30
CA PRO A 211 2.77 17.26 12.28
C PRO A 211 2.34 17.78 13.65
N TYR A 212 1.66 16.94 14.43
CA TYR A 212 1.25 17.26 15.78
C TYR A 212 1.95 16.38 16.82
N VAL A 213 2.16 16.96 18.00
CA VAL A 213 2.59 16.29 19.22
C VAL A 213 1.51 16.32 20.31
N SER A 214 1.54 15.33 21.20
CA SER A 214 0.77 15.31 22.45
C SER A 214 1.67 14.93 23.62
N THR A 215 1.22 15.20 24.85
CA THR A 215 1.97 14.80 26.05
C THR A 215 2.21 13.29 26.08
N SER A 216 1.17 12.48 25.87
CA SER A 216 1.27 11.01 25.90
C SER A 216 2.16 10.47 24.78
N GLY A 217 2.05 11.00 23.55
CA GLY A 217 2.87 10.59 22.42
C GLY A 217 4.34 10.96 22.60
N SER A 218 4.61 12.13 23.16
CA SER A 218 5.97 12.58 23.47
C SER A 218 6.61 11.76 24.59
N GLU A 219 5.87 11.46 25.67
CA GLU A 219 6.35 10.55 26.73
C GLU A 219 6.63 9.14 26.19
N ARG A 220 5.83 8.66 25.24
CA ARG A 220 6.03 7.37 24.60
C ARG A 220 7.36 7.37 23.85
N LEU A 221 7.62 8.39 23.02
CA LEU A 221 8.87 8.49 22.28
C LEU A 221 10.10 8.65 23.20
N ILE A 222 10.00 9.47 24.25
CA ILE A 222 11.08 9.63 25.25
C ILE A 222 11.39 8.28 25.94
N ARG A 223 10.37 7.49 26.27
CA ARG A 223 10.54 6.15 26.86
C ARG A 223 11.19 5.17 25.90
N ILE A 224 10.85 5.23 24.62
CA ILE A 224 11.49 4.42 23.57
C ILE A 224 12.97 4.80 23.47
N TYR A 225 13.29 6.09 23.34
CA TYR A 225 14.67 6.59 23.27
C TYR A 225 15.48 6.20 24.51
N SER A 226 14.89 6.31 25.69
CA SER A 226 15.54 5.93 26.96
C SER A 226 15.84 4.43 27.07
N ALA A 227 15.10 3.58 26.35
CA ALA A 227 15.29 2.13 26.34
C ALA A 227 16.31 1.65 25.29
N MET A 228 16.84 2.56 24.45
CA MET A 228 17.84 2.22 23.44
C MET A 228 19.16 1.84 24.10
N LYS A 229 19.81 0.80 23.57
CA LYS A 229 21.10 0.30 24.10
C LYS A 229 22.27 1.25 23.84
N SER A 230 22.24 1.96 22.72
CA SER A 230 23.23 2.98 22.37
C SER A 230 22.57 4.35 22.29
N LYS A 231 23.19 5.34 22.93
CA LYS A 231 22.80 6.75 22.80
C LYS A 231 23.47 7.46 21.61
N ASP A 232 24.26 6.73 20.83
CA ASP A 232 24.89 7.27 19.61
C ASP A 232 23.90 7.34 18.44
N VAL A 233 22.71 6.74 18.60
CA VAL A 233 21.64 6.81 17.59
C VAL A 233 20.98 8.18 17.63
N SER A 234 20.94 8.84 16.49
CA SER A 234 20.28 10.14 16.32
C SER A 234 18.78 9.95 16.08
N ILE A 235 17.93 10.53 16.94
CA ILE A 235 16.49 10.64 16.67
C ILE A 235 16.14 12.09 16.36
N SER A 236 15.52 12.33 15.22
CA SER A 236 14.99 13.64 14.82
C SER A 236 13.48 13.58 14.62
N LEU A 237 12.78 14.61 15.08
CA LEU A 237 11.33 14.80 14.92
C LEU A 237 11.05 16.06 14.12
N ILE A 238 10.40 15.94 12.97
CA ILE A 238 9.80 17.06 12.23
C ILE A 238 8.37 17.26 12.74
N THR A 239 8.06 18.45 13.23
CA THR A 239 6.74 18.79 13.78
C THR A 239 6.42 20.28 13.60
N TYR A 240 5.16 20.67 13.82
CA TYR A 240 4.80 22.08 13.76
C TYR A 240 5.34 22.86 14.97
N PRO A 241 5.77 24.12 14.80
CA PRO A 241 6.05 24.99 15.93
C PRO A 241 4.76 25.30 16.72
N ALA A 242 4.91 25.77 17.96
CA ALA A 242 3.77 26.09 18.83
C ALA A 242 2.81 27.13 18.20
N SER A 243 3.29 27.97 17.28
CA SER A 243 2.48 28.94 16.53
C SER A 243 1.35 28.32 15.70
N HIS A 244 1.43 27.04 15.31
CA HIS A 244 0.38 26.34 14.56
C HIS A 244 -0.76 25.82 15.44
N TYR A 245 -0.63 25.95 16.76
CA TYR A 245 -1.63 25.53 17.73
C TYR A 245 -2.44 26.73 18.22
N SER A 246 -3.60 26.46 18.82
CA SER A 246 -4.43 27.49 19.45
C SER A 246 -3.71 28.11 20.64
N ASP A 247 -3.98 29.40 20.91
CA ASP A 247 -3.27 30.18 21.91
C ASP A 247 -3.31 29.57 23.32
N ASP A 248 -4.41 28.87 23.65
CA ASP A 248 -4.63 28.24 24.96
C ASP A 248 -3.72 27.05 25.26
N ILE A 249 -3.05 26.48 24.25
CA ILE A 249 -2.18 25.31 24.41
C ILE A 249 -0.72 25.55 24.02
N LYS A 250 -0.35 26.77 23.58
CA LYS A 250 1.01 27.09 23.12
C LYS A 250 2.09 26.74 24.14
N ASP A 251 1.94 27.21 25.39
CA ASP A 251 2.89 26.94 26.47
C ASP A 251 3.08 25.44 26.71
N ARG A 252 2.00 24.66 26.60
CA ARG A 252 2.04 23.20 26.75
C ARG A 252 2.83 22.56 25.60
N ILE A 253 2.63 23.02 24.37
CA ILE A 253 3.34 22.52 23.20
C ILE A 253 4.83 22.88 23.26
N GLU A 254 5.16 24.11 23.65
CA GLU A 254 6.56 24.52 23.89
C GLU A 254 7.24 23.66 24.97
N ASN A 255 6.53 23.37 26.06
CA ASN A 255 7.02 22.47 27.09
C ASN A 255 7.28 21.06 26.54
N ILE A 256 6.38 20.53 25.71
CA ILE A 256 6.56 19.24 25.04
C ILE A 256 7.82 19.24 24.16
N HIS A 257 8.00 20.26 23.31
CA HIS A 257 9.19 20.38 22.46
C HIS A 257 10.48 20.46 23.29
N ASN A 258 10.48 21.25 24.36
CA ASN A 258 11.61 21.36 25.27
C ASN A 258 11.95 20.03 25.93
N ARG A 259 10.95 19.26 26.37
CA ARG A 259 11.17 17.94 27.00
C ARG A 259 11.73 16.92 26.02
N LEU A 260 11.29 16.94 24.76
CA LEU A 260 11.86 16.11 23.70
C LEU A 260 13.34 16.45 23.46
N ASN A 261 13.66 17.73 23.31
CA ASN A 261 15.05 18.19 23.16
C ASN A 261 15.93 17.84 24.37
N MET A 262 15.43 18.04 25.59
CA MET A 262 16.14 17.68 26.83
C MET A 262 16.38 16.17 26.94
N ALA A 263 15.49 15.34 26.38
CA ALA A 263 15.67 13.90 26.34
C ALA A 263 16.73 13.46 25.32
N GLY A 264 17.18 14.33 24.41
CA GLY A 264 18.15 14.03 23.36
C GLY A 264 17.52 13.82 21.98
N ILE A 265 16.20 14.02 21.84
CA ILE A 265 15.49 13.94 20.54
C ILE A 265 15.53 15.31 19.88
N LYS A 266 16.14 15.41 18.70
CA LYS A 266 16.26 16.67 17.96
C LYS A 266 14.91 17.08 17.37
N VAL A 267 14.32 18.16 17.85
CA VAL A 267 13.08 18.71 17.27
C VAL A 267 13.41 19.69 16.14
N LEU A 268 12.83 19.45 14.97
CA LEU A 268 12.92 20.26 13.75
C LEU A 268 11.53 20.84 13.46
N PHE A 269 11.46 22.15 13.26
CA PHE A 269 10.20 22.81 12.92
C PHE A 269 10.06 23.01 11.41
N ALA A 270 8.86 22.80 10.90
CA ALA A 270 8.49 23.12 9.52
C ALA A 270 7.10 23.75 9.50
N ASP A 271 6.90 24.78 8.67
CA ASP A 271 5.61 25.48 8.57
C ASP A 271 4.57 24.69 7.77
N TYR A 272 5.03 23.73 6.97
CA TYR A 272 4.19 22.83 6.18
C TYR A 272 4.74 21.41 6.22
N ILE A 273 3.92 20.45 6.65
CA ILE A 273 4.29 19.04 6.76
C ILE A 273 3.26 18.22 5.96
N PRO A 274 3.56 17.86 4.69
CA PRO A 274 2.60 17.22 3.80
C PRO A 274 2.32 15.75 4.15
N SER A 275 3.28 15.10 4.81
CA SER A 275 3.31 13.64 4.96
C SER A 275 3.69 13.22 6.37
N ARG A 276 3.07 12.13 6.84
CA ARG A 276 3.34 11.50 8.14
C ARG A 276 4.12 10.22 7.89
N TYR A 277 5.30 10.12 8.49
CA TYR A 277 6.19 8.98 8.27
C TYR A 277 7.22 8.83 9.39
N ALA A 278 7.90 7.69 9.43
CA ALA A 278 9.19 7.56 10.08
C ALA A 278 10.14 6.77 9.20
N VAL A 279 11.41 7.16 9.14
CA VAL A 279 12.46 6.42 8.45
C VAL A 279 13.56 6.06 9.43
N ILE A 280 13.91 4.79 9.51
CA ILE A 280 14.88 4.23 10.45
C ILE A 280 16.00 3.57 9.65
N ASP A 281 17.24 3.99 9.93
CA ASP A 281 18.47 3.54 9.27
C ASP A 281 18.42 3.54 7.73
N LYS A 282 17.61 4.44 7.16
CA LYS A 282 17.32 4.53 5.71
C LYS A 282 16.84 3.21 5.12
N GLU A 283 16.22 2.34 5.92
CA GLU A 283 15.84 0.99 5.53
C GLU A 283 14.40 0.68 5.91
N ILE A 284 13.98 1.00 7.13
CA ILE A 284 12.61 0.78 7.58
C ILE A 284 11.84 2.09 7.42
N LEU A 285 10.72 2.05 6.71
CA LEU A 285 9.80 3.15 6.50
C LEU A 285 8.46 2.81 7.17
N TRP A 286 8.00 3.70 8.04
CA TRP A 286 6.62 3.82 8.50
C TRP A 286 5.96 4.95 7.73
N TYR A 287 4.79 4.74 7.14
CA TYR A 287 4.07 5.76 6.38
C TYR A 287 2.56 5.55 6.44
N GLY A 288 1.79 6.60 6.75
CA GLY A 288 0.35 6.46 6.88
C GLY A 288 -0.34 7.70 7.41
N SER A 289 -1.39 7.48 8.19
CA SER A 289 -2.23 8.53 8.75
C SER A 289 -1.90 8.82 10.22
N MET A 290 -1.04 8.06 10.90
CA MET A 290 -0.78 8.28 12.32
C MET A 290 0.08 9.52 12.56
N ASN A 291 -0.28 10.28 13.59
CA ASN A 291 0.66 11.19 14.21
C ASN A 291 1.44 10.40 15.27
N LEU A 292 2.58 9.81 14.88
CA LEU A 292 3.37 8.88 15.70
C LEU A 292 3.78 9.46 17.07
N VAL A 293 3.81 10.80 17.21
CA VAL A 293 4.16 11.53 18.45
C VAL A 293 2.94 12.25 19.08
N SER A 294 1.73 11.94 18.62
CA SER A 294 0.47 12.45 19.19
C SER A 294 -0.44 11.31 19.67
N ASN A 295 -1.69 11.67 19.96
CA ASN A 295 -2.79 10.75 20.13
C ASN A 295 -3.16 10.16 18.77
N ILE A 296 -3.19 8.84 18.71
CA ILE A 296 -3.58 8.07 17.54
C ILE A 296 -5.08 7.79 17.65
N LYS A 297 -5.78 7.94 16.53
CA LYS A 297 -7.22 7.71 16.43
C LYS A 297 -7.49 6.25 16.07
N GLU A 298 -8.70 5.78 16.39
CA GLU A 298 -9.13 4.41 16.09
C GLU A 298 -8.97 4.05 14.61
N ASP A 299 -9.31 4.99 13.73
CA ASP A 299 -9.21 4.86 12.27
C ASP A 299 -7.82 5.23 11.69
N ASP A 300 -6.84 5.57 12.54
CA ASP A 300 -5.48 5.82 12.06
C ASP A 300 -4.77 4.48 11.85
N ASP A 301 -3.90 4.45 10.86
CA ASP A 301 -3.18 3.24 10.50
C ASP A 301 -1.86 3.60 9.78
N GLU A 302 -0.89 2.69 9.81
CA GLU A 302 0.47 2.89 9.32
C GLU A 302 0.98 1.71 8.52
N MET A 303 1.65 2.01 7.41
CA MET A 303 2.34 1.01 6.63
C MET A 303 3.79 0.87 7.09
N ARG A 304 4.28 -0.35 7.30
CA ARG A 304 5.70 -0.63 7.58
C ARG A 304 6.34 -1.32 6.38
N ILE A 305 7.47 -0.78 5.93
CA ILE A 305 8.17 -1.22 4.73
C ILE A 305 9.66 -1.37 5.07
N VAL A 306 10.24 -2.55 4.84
CA VAL A 306 11.69 -2.77 5.00
C VAL A 306 12.33 -2.76 3.61
N SER A 307 12.74 -1.59 3.15
CA SER A 307 13.42 -1.40 1.86
C SER A 307 14.19 -0.10 1.79
N ARG A 308 15.51 -0.21 1.57
CA ARG A 308 16.41 0.95 1.42
C ARG A 308 16.08 1.84 0.24
N SER A 309 15.67 1.25 -0.88
CA SER A 309 15.33 2.03 -2.09
C SER A 309 14.09 2.88 -1.88
N VAL A 310 13.07 2.32 -1.20
CA VAL A 310 11.81 3.02 -0.91
C VAL A 310 12.01 4.11 0.14
N ALA A 311 12.71 3.78 1.24
CA ALA A 311 13.03 4.75 2.28
C ALA A 311 13.83 5.94 1.73
N LYS A 312 14.81 5.68 0.84
CA LYS A 312 15.60 6.73 0.20
C LYS A 312 14.77 7.62 -0.75
N ALA A 313 13.95 7.03 -1.61
CA ALA A 313 13.10 7.81 -2.53
C ALA A 313 12.16 8.75 -1.78
N LEU A 314 11.60 8.29 -0.65
CA LEU A 314 10.72 9.10 0.19
C LEU A 314 11.46 10.24 0.90
N ILE A 315 12.65 9.99 1.43
CA ILE A 315 13.52 11.06 1.98
C ILE A 315 13.81 12.11 0.89
N GLU A 316 14.18 11.70 -0.32
CA GLU A 316 14.48 12.63 -1.41
C GLU A 316 13.24 13.46 -1.81
N GLU A 317 12.05 12.87 -1.81
CA GLU A 317 10.79 13.58 -2.11
C GLU A 317 10.45 14.63 -1.04
N TYR A 318 10.59 14.31 0.25
CA TYR A 318 10.06 15.17 1.34
C TYR A 318 11.11 15.99 2.09
N THR A 319 12.41 15.75 1.90
CA THR A 319 13.47 16.55 2.55
C THR A 319 13.94 17.72 1.67
N THR A 320 13.59 17.71 0.38
CA THR A 320 13.93 18.80 -0.56
C THR A 320 13.21 20.11 -0.21
N ASP A 321 12.07 20.04 0.51
CA ASP A 321 11.30 21.21 0.97
C ASP A 321 11.68 21.73 2.37
N ILE A 322 12.57 21.04 3.11
CA ILE A 322 12.97 21.44 4.48
C ILE A 322 14.23 22.35 4.46
N SER A 323 14.79 22.59 3.26
CA SER A 323 16.09 23.26 3.08
C SER A 323 16.03 24.60 2.32
N ASN A 324 14.88 25.29 2.29
CA ASN A 324 14.79 26.66 1.76
C ASN A 324 14.18 27.63 2.77
#